data_AF-A0A1A8P2L2-F1
#
_entry.id   AF-A0A1A8P2L2-F1
#
_cell.length_a   1.000
_cell.length_b   1.000
_cell.length_c   1.000
_cell.angle_alpha   90.00
_cell.angle_beta   90.00
_cell.angle_gamma   90.00
#
_symmetry.space_group_name_H-M   'P 1'
#
loop_
_entity.id
_entity.type
_entity.pdbx_description
1 polymer ?
#
loop_
_entity_poly.entity_id
_entity_poly.type
_entity_poly.pdbx_seq_one_letter_code
_entity_poly.pdbx_strand_id
1 'polypeptide(L)'
;MDKKDAQRNKRNFYYITMLRDPVSRYLSEWKHVQRGATWKTALHMCDGRSPTQEELPTCYSGDDWSGRGHQREGQRKTQYLFERTFSLRFIAAFTQINSTRAANVDLSEVVRRRIEELNFLDVQLYEYAKDLFLQRFQFTRQREHQEVRLKRREERRWLREQGRPWPSKRKASGNRGGGLGKGTESDMPTTTEDYTSQVAR
;
A
#
# COMPACT_ATOMS: atom_id res chain seq x y z
N MET A 1 -26.47 -32.64 33.95
CA MET A 1 -26.53 -32.10 32.58
C MET A 1 -25.50 -30.99 32.48
N ASP A 2 -24.26 -31.38 32.21
CA ASP A 2 -23.12 -30.46 32.07
C ASP A 2 -23.36 -29.49 30.93
N LYS A 3 -23.39 -28.19 31.25
CA LYS A 3 -23.26 -27.13 30.26
C LYS A 3 -21.82 -27.17 29.75
N LYS A 4 -21.59 -27.92 28.67
CA LYS A 4 -20.37 -27.76 27.87
C LYS A 4 -20.43 -26.37 27.27
N ASP A 5 -19.75 -25.43 27.92
CA ASP A 5 -19.44 -24.13 27.37
C ASP A 5 -18.82 -24.33 25.99
N ALA A 6 -19.56 -23.94 24.95
CA ALA A 6 -19.04 -23.91 23.60
C ALA A 6 -17.85 -22.95 23.61
N GLN A 7 -16.64 -23.52 23.56
CA GLN A 7 -15.39 -22.79 23.45
C GLN A 7 -15.45 -21.99 22.15
N ARG A 8 -15.95 -20.75 22.21
CA ARG A 8 -16.02 -19.84 21.08
C ARG A 8 -14.59 -19.67 20.59
N ASN A 9 -14.27 -20.32 19.47
CA ASN A 9 -13.00 -20.13 18.78
C ASN A 9 -12.78 -18.63 18.62
N LYS A 10 -11.81 -18.08 19.36
CA LYS A 10 -11.44 -16.67 19.27
C LYS A 10 -10.89 -16.45 17.86
N ARG A 11 -11.66 -15.78 17.01
CA ARG A 11 -11.24 -15.42 15.66
C ARG A 11 -10.40 -14.15 15.72
N ASN A 12 -9.28 -14.14 15.01
CA ASN A 12 -8.43 -12.96 14.88
C ASN A 12 -8.87 -12.16 13.64
N PHE A 13 -9.19 -10.89 13.85
CA PHE A 13 -9.57 -9.98 12.77
C PHE A 13 -8.45 -8.96 12.55
N TYR A 14 -7.99 -8.84 11.31
CA TYR A 14 -6.95 -7.89 10.90
C TYR A 14 -7.54 -6.90 9.91
N TYR A 15 -7.66 -5.65 10.34
CA TYR A 15 -8.21 -4.58 9.51
C TYR A 15 -7.10 -3.87 8.75
N ILE A 16 -7.35 -3.59 7.47
CA ILE A 16 -6.48 -2.82 6.60
C ILE A 16 -7.33 -1.81 5.83
N THR A 17 -6.74 -0.67 5.51
CA THR A 17 -7.39 0.37 4.70
C THR A 17 -6.37 1.07 3.82
N MET A 18 -6.86 1.86 2.87
CA MET A 18 -6.06 2.65 1.94
C MET A 18 -6.46 4.11 2.08
N LEU A 19 -5.48 4.98 2.30
CA LEU A 19 -5.66 6.43 2.34
C LEU A 19 -5.09 7.07 1.09
N ARG A 20 -5.60 8.27 0.76
CA ARG A 20 -5.15 9.09 -0.36
C ARG A 20 -5.13 10.55 0.08
N ASP A 21 -4.27 11.34 -0.57
CA ASP A 21 -4.30 12.79 -0.51
C ASP A 21 -5.75 13.33 -0.58
N PRO A 22 -6.19 14.13 0.40
CA PRO A 22 -7.59 14.55 0.52
C PRO A 22 -8.12 15.33 -0.68
N VAL A 23 -7.32 16.23 -1.26
CA VAL A 23 -7.73 17.00 -2.44
C VAL A 23 -7.94 16.07 -3.63
N SER A 24 -6.99 15.18 -3.86
CA SER A 24 -7.09 14.18 -4.93
C SER A 24 -8.21 13.17 -4.72
N ARG A 25 -8.47 12.78 -3.46
CA ARG A 25 -9.61 11.94 -3.06
C ARG A 25 -10.93 12.62 -3.39
N TYR A 26 -11.10 13.87 -2.93
CA TYR A 26 -12.30 14.67 -3.13
C TYR A 26 -12.60 14.87 -4.61
N LEU A 27 -11.60 15.21 -5.43
CA LEU A 27 -11.81 15.39 -6.87
C LEU A 27 -12.15 14.10 -7.59
N SER A 28 -11.57 12.98 -7.17
CA SER A 28 -11.92 11.67 -7.70
C SER A 28 -13.34 11.26 -7.33
N GLU A 29 -13.78 11.59 -6.11
CA GLU A 29 -15.16 11.41 -5.67
C GLU A 29 -16.10 12.30 -6.46
N TRP A 30 -15.84 13.60 -6.54
CA TRP A 30 -16.63 14.56 -7.32
C TRP A 30 -16.81 14.10 -8.77
N LYS A 31 -15.73 13.70 -9.46
CA LYS A 31 -15.82 13.15 -10.82
C LYS A 31 -16.69 11.89 -10.85
N HIS A 32 -16.69 11.07 -9.81
CA HIS A 32 -17.45 9.82 -9.76
C HIS A 32 -18.91 10.03 -9.40
N VAL A 33 -19.21 10.95 -8.48
CA VAL A 33 -20.56 11.44 -8.21
C VAL A 33 -21.12 12.06 -9.47
N GLN A 34 -20.31 12.87 -10.15
CA GLN A 34 -20.61 13.39 -11.46
C GLN A 34 -20.86 12.25 -12.46
N ARG A 35 -20.56 10.95 -12.25
CA ARG A 35 -20.98 9.83 -13.14
C ARG A 35 -22.34 9.23 -12.80
N GLY A 36 -23.00 9.74 -11.77
CA GLY A 36 -24.17 9.11 -11.16
C GLY A 36 -23.85 8.10 -10.06
N ALA A 37 -22.62 8.10 -9.53
CA ALA A 37 -22.34 7.36 -8.30
C ALA A 37 -23.02 8.08 -7.12
N THR A 38 -23.98 7.43 -6.47
CA THR A 38 -24.70 7.98 -5.32
C THR A 38 -24.41 7.27 -4.02
N TRP A 39 -23.97 6.00 -4.09
CA TRP A 39 -23.84 5.09 -2.93
C TRP A 39 -25.07 5.06 -2.01
N LYS A 40 -26.28 5.34 -2.55
CA LYS A 40 -27.52 5.50 -1.79
C LYS A 40 -28.00 4.27 -1.01
N THR A 41 -27.42 3.10 -1.27
CA THR A 41 -27.67 1.84 -0.55
C THR A 41 -26.74 1.64 0.65
N ALA A 42 -25.84 2.59 0.94
CA ALA A 42 -24.99 2.53 2.12
C ALA A 42 -25.85 2.59 3.40
N LEU A 43 -25.65 1.61 4.28
CA LEU A 43 -26.50 1.43 5.47
C LEU A 43 -26.27 2.49 6.56
N HIS A 44 -25.06 3.07 6.60
CA HIS A 44 -24.62 4.04 7.61
C HIS A 44 -24.92 3.61 9.06
N MET A 45 -24.76 2.32 9.35
CA MET A 45 -25.07 1.73 10.66
C MET A 45 -24.19 2.32 11.77
N CYS A 46 -24.83 2.91 12.77
CA CYS A 46 -24.23 3.39 14.02
C CYS A 46 -25.18 3.03 15.17
N ASP A 47 -24.63 2.56 16.29
CA ASP A 47 -25.41 2.15 17.48
C ASP A 47 -26.61 1.22 17.19
N GLY A 48 -26.47 0.36 16.18
CA GLY A 48 -27.49 -0.62 15.80
C GLY A 48 -28.63 -0.10 14.91
N ARG A 49 -28.56 1.14 14.41
CA ARG A 49 -29.58 1.71 13.51
C ARG A 49 -28.98 2.44 12.30
N SER A 50 -29.81 2.63 11.26
CA SER A 50 -29.54 3.53 10.14
C SER A 50 -30.01 4.96 10.46
N PRO A 51 -29.41 5.99 9.85
CA PRO A 51 -29.80 7.38 10.05
C PRO A 51 -31.13 7.72 9.36
N THR A 52 -31.82 8.76 9.84
CA THR A 52 -33.01 9.31 9.16
C THR A 52 -32.64 10.36 8.11
N GLN A 53 -33.60 10.78 7.28
CA GLN A 53 -33.37 11.79 6.24
C GLN A 53 -33.10 13.20 6.82
N GLU A 54 -33.56 13.46 8.05
CA GLU A 54 -33.25 14.68 8.79
C GLU A 54 -31.81 14.68 9.30
N GLU A 55 -31.29 13.51 9.71
CA GLU A 55 -29.90 13.34 10.16
C GLU A 55 -28.92 13.32 8.98
N LEU A 56 -29.33 12.76 7.83
CA LEU A 56 -28.51 12.65 6.62
C LEU A 56 -29.32 13.05 5.37
N PRO A 57 -29.44 14.35 5.09
CA PRO A 57 -30.18 14.84 3.93
C PRO A 57 -29.43 14.62 2.62
N THR A 58 -30.17 14.31 1.55
CA THR A 58 -29.62 14.16 0.20
C THR A 58 -29.26 15.52 -0.40
N CYS A 59 -28.07 15.61 -0.98
CA CYS A 59 -27.61 16.84 -1.65
C CYS A 59 -28.19 17.03 -3.07
N TYR A 60 -29.10 16.15 -3.52
CA TYR A 60 -29.64 16.16 -4.88
C TYR A 60 -31.14 15.90 -4.92
N SER A 61 -31.80 16.46 -5.95
CA SER A 61 -33.20 16.24 -6.27
C SER A 61 -33.29 15.35 -7.53
N GLY A 62 -33.54 14.05 -7.39
CA GLY A 62 -33.59 13.10 -8.51
C GLY A 62 -32.83 11.79 -8.26
N ASP A 63 -32.51 11.04 -9.32
CA ASP A 63 -31.88 9.71 -9.22
C ASP A 63 -30.34 9.72 -9.25
N ASP A 64 -29.71 10.66 -9.98
CA ASP A 64 -28.25 10.73 -10.16
C ASP A 64 -27.73 12.09 -10.70
N TRP A 65 -26.40 12.27 -10.80
CA TRP A 65 -25.70 13.45 -11.38
C TRP A 65 -24.64 12.97 -12.39
N SER A 66 -24.88 12.80 -13.71
CA SER A 66 -24.00 12.00 -14.63
C SER A 66 -22.98 12.75 -15.57
N GLY A 67 -21.84 12.08 -15.96
CA GLY A 67 -20.51 12.68 -16.39
C GLY A 67 -19.15 12.16 -15.76
N ARG A 68 -18.02 11.99 -16.49
CA ARG A 68 -16.98 10.92 -16.25
C ARG A 68 -15.78 11.00 -15.18
N GLY A 69 -15.87 10.46 -13.93
CA GLY A 69 -15.11 9.58 -12.91
C GLY A 69 -13.62 9.05 -12.77
N HIS A 70 -13.46 7.83 -12.16
CA HIS A 70 -12.62 7.28 -11.01
C HIS A 70 -11.08 6.98 -11.11
N GLN A 71 -10.25 7.17 -10.04
CA GLN A 71 -9.07 6.29 -9.64
C GLN A 71 -8.22 6.72 -8.41
N ARG A 72 -7.39 5.80 -7.83
CA ARG A 72 -6.56 5.85 -6.58
C ARG A 72 -5.02 6.00 -6.78
N GLU A 73 -4.28 6.33 -5.70
CA GLU A 73 -2.82 6.63 -5.67
C GLU A 73 -2.04 5.78 -4.64
N GLY A 74 -0.72 5.58 -4.83
CA GLY A 74 0.20 5.05 -3.80
C GLY A 74 0.45 3.53 -3.80
N GLN A 75 0.67 2.92 -4.97
CA GLN A 75 0.59 1.46 -5.14
C GLN A 75 1.80 0.69 -4.57
N ARG A 76 3.04 1.11 -4.86
CA ARG A 76 4.24 0.30 -4.56
C ARG A 76 4.66 0.24 -3.08
N LYS A 77 4.53 1.34 -2.32
CA LYS A 77 4.90 1.34 -0.87
C LYS A 77 3.92 0.53 -0.04
N THR A 78 2.66 0.54 -0.43
CA THR A 78 1.61 -0.27 0.17
C THR A 78 1.91 -1.75 0.00
N GLN A 79 2.31 -2.18 -1.20
CA GLN A 79 2.69 -3.57 -1.46
C GLN A 79 3.77 -4.05 -0.49
N TYR A 80 4.88 -3.30 -0.38
CA TYR A 80 5.99 -3.66 0.50
C TYR A 80 5.55 -3.82 1.96
N LEU A 81 4.82 -2.84 2.51
CA LEU A 81 4.40 -2.90 3.91
C LEU A 81 3.38 -4.02 4.16
N PHE A 82 2.49 -4.30 3.21
CA PHE A 82 1.54 -5.41 3.32
C PHE A 82 2.26 -6.77 3.36
N GLU A 83 3.18 -7.01 2.43
CA GLU A 83 3.97 -8.24 2.36
C GLU A 83 4.72 -8.51 3.67
N ARG A 84 5.33 -7.47 4.25
CA ARG A 84 6.07 -7.60 5.53
C ARG A 84 5.18 -7.72 6.76
N THR A 85 4.04 -7.03 6.78
CA THR A 85 3.12 -7.07 7.93
C THR A 85 2.49 -8.46 8.08
N PHE A 86 2.13 -9.09 6.96
CA PHE A 86 1.45 -10.39 6.97
C PHE A 86 2.36 -11.57 6.57
N SER A 87 3.65 -11.32 6.31
CA SER A 87 4.59 -12.32 5.80
C SER A 87 4.09 -13.03 4.53
N LEU A 88 3.48 -12.25 3.63
CA LEU A 88 2.96 -12.70 2.33
C LEU A 88 3.81 -12.13 1.19
N ARG A 89 3.61 -12.62 -0.03
CA ARG A 89 4.20 -12.05 -1.25
C ARG A 89 3.16 -11.96 -2.34
N PHE A 90 3.11 -10.84 -3.06
CA PHE A 90 2.26 -10.73 -4.24
C PHE A 90 2.91 -11.41 -5.45
N ILE A 91 2.08 -12.02 -6.30
CA ILE A 91 2.51 -12.71 -7.52
C ILE A 91 3.02 -11.72 -8.57
N ALA A 92 2.45 -10.51 -8.59
CA ALA A 92 2.83 -9.42 -9.50
C ALA A 92 3.17 -8.15 -8.71
N ALA A 93 4.20 -7.44 -9.17
CA ALA A 93 4.55 -6.14 -8.61
C ALA A 93 3.50 -5.09 -8.97
N PHE A 94 3.20 -4.21 -8.02
CA PHE A 94 2.27 -3.13 -8.21
C PHE A 94 2.87 -2.10 -9.17
N THR A 95 2.07 -1.64 -10.14
CA THR A 95 2.46 -0.60 -11.10
C THR A 95 1.95 0.75 -10.63
N GLN A 96 2.83 1.75 -10.60
CA GLN A 96 2.47 3.12 -10.29
C GLN A 96 1.85 3.79 -11.53
N ILE A 97 0.63 4.30 -11.43
CA ILE A 97 -0.03 5.08 -12.49
C ILE A 97 -0.09 6.54 -12.02
N ASN A 98 0.88 7.35 -12.43
CA ASN A 98 1.01 8.77 -12.04
C ASN A 98 0.17 9.73 -12.90
N SER A 99 -0.25 9.33 -14.10
CA SER A 99 -1.12 10.12 -14.99
C SER A 99 -2.57 10.06 -14.51
N THR A 100 -2.87 10.78 -13.42
CA THR A 100 -4.19 10.76 -12.79
C THR A 100 -5.13 11.81 -13.38
N ARG A 101 -6.44 11.56 -13.37
CA ARG A 101 -7.43 12.58 -13.76
C ARG A 101 -7.47 13.77 -12.80
N ALA A 102 -7.12 13.56 -11.52
CA ALA A 102 -6.93 14.64 -10.55
C ALA A 102 -5.75 15.54 -10.96
N ALA A 103 -4.66 14.95 -11.48
CA ALA A 103 -3.55 15.71 -12.06
C ALA A 103 -3.92 16.40 -13.39
N ASN A 104 -4.95 15.94 -14.11
CA ASN A 104 -5.49 16.60 -15.30
C ASN A 104 -6.58 17.64 -14.99
N VAL A 105 -6.93 17.87 -13.72
CA VAL A 105 -7.74 19.04 -13.35
C VAL A 105 -6.77 20.15 -13.03
N ASP A 106 -6.68 21.14 -13.91
CA ASP A 106 -6.02 22.40 -13.58
C ASP A 106 -6.86 23.10 -12.51
N LEU A 107 -6.37 23.04 -11.28
CA LEU A 107 -7.01 23.68 -10.13
C LEU A 107 -6.29 24.98 -9.86
N SER A 108 -7.06 26.07 -9.78
CA SER A 108 -6.54 27.30 -9.20
C SER A 108 -6.22 27.05 -7.72
N GLU A 109 -5.19 27.74 -7.23
CA GLU A 109 -4.77 27.64 -5.83
C GLU A 109 -5.90 28.01 -4.85
N VAL A 110 -6.79 28.93 -5.27
CA VAL A 110 -7.98 29.31 -4.51
C VAL A 110 -8.95 28.13 -4.34
N VAL A 111 -9.21 27.38 -5.41
CA VAL A 111 -10.10 26.21 -5.36
C VAL A 111 -9.46 25.08 -4.56
N ARG A 112 -8.15 24.85 -4.71
CA ARG A 112 -7.42 23.88 -3.90
C ARG A 112 -7.58 24.17 -2.41
N ARG A 113 -7.28 25.41 -1.99
CA ARG A 113 -7.39 25.81 -0.59
C ARG A 113 -8.81 25.63 -0.06
N ARG A 114 -9.82 25.95 -0.88
CA ARG A 114 -11.21 25.75 -0.48
C ARG A 114 -11.56 24.27 -0.25
N ILE A 115 -11.03 23.37 -1.08
CA ILE A 115 -11.21 21.91 -0.90
C ILE A 115 -10.51 21.45 0.38
N GLU A 116 -9.31 21.94 0.65
CA GLU A 116 -8.55 21.63 1.88
C GLU A 116 -9.31 22.10 3.13
N GLU A 117 -9.86 23.31 3.13
CA GLU A 117 -10.68 23.83 4.22
C GLU A 117 -11.92 22.97 4.48
N LEU A 118 -12.64 22.55 3.43
CA LEU A 118 -13.80 21.67 3.56
C LEU A 118 -13.43 20.27 4.07
N ASN A 119 -12.18 19.84 3.86
CA ASN A 119 -11.68 18.51 4.23
C ASN A 119 -10.55 18.61 5.28
N PHE A 120 -10.59 19.61 6.17
CA PHE A 120 -9.47 19.91 7.08
C PHE A 120 -9.13 18.75 8.04
N LEU A 121 -10.12 17.93 8.43
CA LEU A 121 -9.90 16.71 9.23
C LEU A 121 -9.20 15.62 8.42
N ASP A 122 -9.59 15.44 7.15
CA ASP A 122 -8.93 14.48 6.25
C ASP A 122 -7.47 14.89 6.00
N VAL A 123 -7.18 16.20 5.90
CA VAL A 123 -5.80 16.72 5.78
C VAL A 123 -4.96 16.36 7.00
N GLN A 124 -5.47 16.61 8.20
CA GLN A 124 -4.77 16.24 9.44
C GLN A 124 -4.55 14.72 9.54
N LEU A 125 -5.58 13.93 9.23
CA LEU A 125 -5.50 12.47 9.24
C LEU A 125 -4.47 11.97 8.22
N TYR A 126 -4.48 12.52 7.01
CA TYR A 126 -3.59 12.11 5.94
C TYR A 126 -2.13 12.40 6.26
N GLU A 127 -1.81 13.61 6.75
CA GLU A 127 -0.43 13.93 7.13
C GLU A 127 0.06 13.04 8.28
N TYR A 128 -0.75 12.82 9.31
CA TYR A 128 -0.42 11.88 10.38
C TYR A 128 -0.16 10.46 9.83
N ALA A 129 -1.07 9.95 8.99
CA ALA A 129 -0.97 8.60 8.47
C ALA A 129 0.21 8.43 7.52
N LYS A 130 0.52 9.44 6.72
CA LYS A 130 1.66 9.49 5.81
C LYS A 130 2.98 9.45 6.57
N ASP A 131 3.12 10.26 7.62
CA ASP A 131 4.31 10.27 8.46
C ASP A 131 4.49 8.92 9.16
N LEU A 132 3.43 8.40 9.78
CA LEU A 132 3.45 7.09 10.42
C LEU A 132 3.81 5.98 9.43
N PHE A 133 3.27 6.04 8.22
CA PHE A 133 3.56 5.07 7.15
C PHE A 133 5.04 5.13 6.72
N LEU A 134 5.59 6.33 6.53
CA LEU A 134 7.00 6.52 6.18
C LEU A 134 7.94 6.03 7.29
N GLN A 135 7.61 6.33 8.55
CA GLN A 135 8.36 5.83 9.70
C GLN A 135 8.36 4.29 9.75
N ARG A 136 7.19 3.66 9.61
CA ARG A 136 7.06 2.19 9.57
C ARG A 136 7.85 1.58 8.41
N PHE A 137 7.81 2.21 7.24
CA PHE A 137 8.58 1.78 6.08
C PHE A 137 10.08 1.83 6.37
N GLN A 138 10.59 2.95 6.86
CA GLN A 138 12.02 3.13 7.20
C GLN A 138 12.47 2.16 8.28
N PHE A 139 11.70 2.02 9.35
CA PHE A 139 11.99 1.09 10.46
C PHE A 139 12.10 -0.36 9.95
N THR A 140 11.10 -0.81 9.18
CA THR A 140 11.08 -2.18 8.64
C THR A 140 12.27 -2.42 7.72
N ARG A 141 12.62 -1.44 6.88
CA ARG A 141 13.79 -1.51 6.00
C ARG A 141 15.11 -1.57 6.77
N GLN A 142 15.28 -0.73 7.78
CA GLN A 142 16.50 -0.72 8.60
C GLN A 142 16.69 -2.04 9.34
N ARG A 143 15.62 -2.60 9.90
CA ARG A 143 15.63 -3.90 10.56
C ARG A 143 16.03 -5.02 9.60
N GLU A 144 15.45 -5.07 8.41
CA GLU A 144 15.84 -6.05 7.38
C GLU A 144 17.31 -5.91 6.98
N HIS A 145 17.80 -4.67 6.80
CA HIS A 145 19.23 -4.44 6.52
C HIS A 145 20.14 -4.94 7.66
N GLN A 146 19.73 -4.80 8.93
CA GLN A 146 20.48 -5.31 10.07
C GLN A 146 20.49 -6.84 10.10
N GLU A 147 19.35 -7.49 9.88
CA GLU A 147 19.23 -8.95 9.79
C GLU A 147 20.11 -9.52 8.67
N VAL A 148 20.11 -8.91 7.49
CA VAL A 148 20.97 -9.29 6.37
C VAL A 148 22.46 -9.13 6.73
N ARG A 149 22.82 -8.07 7.47
CA ARG A 149 24.20 -7.86 7.92
C ARG A 149 24.64 -8.90 8.95
N LEU A 150 23.75 -9.30 9.87
CA LEU A 150 24.02 -10.35 10.85
C LEU A 150 24.20 -11.71 10.18
N LYS A 151 23.28 -12.09 9.28
CA LYS A 151 23.40 -13.33 8.50
C LYS A 151 24.71 -13.40 7.71
N ARG A 152 25.10 -12.30 7.05
CA ARG A 152 26.39 -12.23 6.34
C ARG A 152 27.60 -12.33 7.27
N ARG A 153 27.51 -11.89 8.53
CA ARG A 153 28.59 -12.02 9.53
C ARG A 153 28.68 -13.46 10.03
N GLU A 154 27.54 -14.10 10.29
CA GLU A 154 27.45 -15.50 10.69
C GLU A 154 27.96 -16.43 9.59
N GLU A 155 27.55 -16.19 8.33
CA GLU A 155 28.03 -16.92 7.16
C GLU A 155 29.56 -16.80 6.99
N ARG A 156 30.12 -15.59 7.18
CA ARG A 156 31.58 -15.37 7.18
C ARG A 156 32.28 -16.17 8.29
N ARG A 157 31.67 -16.25 9.47
CA ARG A 157 32.23 -17.00 10.60
C ARG A 157 32.20 -18.50 10.29
N TRP A 158 31.07 -19.01 9.83
CA TRP A 158 30.90 -20.41 9.46
C TRP A 158 31.84 -20.86 8.34
N LEU A 159 32.03 -20.04 7.29
CA LEU A 159 32.99 -20.33 6.21
C LEU A 159 34.43 -20.40 6.73
N ARG A 160 34.81 -19.53 7.69
CA ARG A 160 36.14 -19.58 8.32
C ARG A 160 36.34 -20.84 9.15
N GLU A 161 35.32 -21.25 9.92
CA GLU A 161 35.34 -22.49 10.70
C GLU A 161 35.48 -23.73 9.80
N GLN A 162 34.91 -23.69 8.59
CA GLN A 162 35.06 -24.75 7.59
C GLN A 162 36.33 -24.65 6.72
N GLY A 163 37.20 -23.66 6.95
CA GLY A 163 38.39 -23.44 6.11
C GLY A 163 38.09 -23.05 4.66
N ARG A 164 36.86 -22.60 4.36
CA ARG A 164 36.43 -22.21 3.00
C ARG A 164 36.65 -20.71 2.79
N PRO A 165 37.22 -20.29 1.64
CA PRO A 165 37.38 -18.88 1.31
C PRO A 165 36.03 -18.19 1.07
N TRP A 166 35.94 -16.90 1.40
CA TRP A 166 34.73 -16.10 1.12
C TRP A 166 34.52 -15.96 -0.39
N PRO A 167 33.30 -16.20 -0.92
CA PRO A 167 33.03 -16.02 -2.34
C PRO A 167 33.32 -14.58 -2.78
N SER A 168 34.33 -14.39 -3.61
CA SER A 168 34.56 -13.11 -4.28
C SER A 168 33.43 -12.90 -5.29
N LYS A 169 32.72 -11.77 -5.20
CA LYS A 169 31.76 -11.38 -6.25
C LYS A 169 32.54 -11.27 -7.56
N ARG A 170 32.41 -12.28 -8.43
CA ARG A 170 32.91 -12.20 -9.81
C ARG A 170 32.26 -10.97 -10.44
N LYS A 171 33.08 -9.98 -10.80
CA LYS A 171 32.67 -8.89 -11.68
C LYS A 171 32.12 -9.54 -12.95
N ALA A 172 30.86 -9.30 -13.25
CA ALA A 172 30.29 -9.62 -14.54
C ALA A 172 30.91 -8.65 -15.58
N SER A 173 32.13 -8.96 -16.02
CA SER A 173 32.64 -8.47 -17.30
C SER A 173 32.21 -9.49 -18.34
N GLY A 174 31.29 -9.11 -19.22
CA GLY A 174 30.78 -9.97 -20.27
C GLY A 174 31.91 -10.45 -21.19
N ASN A 175 31.92 -11.74 -21.51
CA ASN A 175 32.09 -12.19 -22.89
C ASN A 175 31.55 -13.61 -23.07
N ARG A 176 31.04 -13.86 -24.28
CA ARG A 176 30.29 -15.03 -24.75
C ARG A 176 31.07 -16.35 -24.67
N GLY A 177 30.37 -17.46 -24.45
CA GLY A 177 30.87 -18.82 -24.75
C GLY A 177 30.14 -19.91 -23.97
N GLY A 178 29.49 -20.84 -24.67
CA GLY A 178 28.55 -21.82 -24.11
C GLY A 178 29.14 -22.95 -23.25
N GLY A 179 28.24 -23.71 -22.60
CA GLY A 179 28.58 -24.98 -21.94
C GLY A 179 27.66 -25.35 -20.77
N LEU A 180 26.87 -26.41 -20.93
CA LEU A 180 25.87 -26.98 -20.01
C LEU A 180 26.41 -27.35 -18.61
N GLY A 181 25.53 -27.27 -17.58
CA GLY A 181 25.72 -28.02 -16.33
C GLY A 181 24.90 -27.55 -15.11
N LYS A 182 23.69 -28.11 -14.97
CA LYS A 182 22.81 -28.26 -13.77
C LYS A 182 23.28 -27.70 -12.41
N GLY A 183 22.40 -26.93 -11.77
CA GLY A 183 22.37 -26.71 -10.32
C GLY A 183 21.18 -25.84 -9.94
N THR A 184 20.12 -26.46 -9.43
CA THR A 184 18.83 -25.89 -9.03
C THR A 184 18.96 -24.95 -7.84
N GLU A 185 18.67 -23.67 -8.05
CA GLU A 185 18.03 -22.82 -7.04
C GLU A 185 17.04 -21.92 -7.78
N SER A 186 15.82 -21.90 -7.28
CA SER A 186 14.70 -21.16 -7.83
C SER A 186 14.98 -19.65 -7.82
N ASP A 187 15.61 -19.15 -8.88
CA ASP A 187 15.58 -17.74 -9.27
C ASP A 187 14.16 -17.40 -9.76
N MET A 188 13.21 -17.42 -8.83
CA MET A 188 12.04 -16.57 -8.98
C MET A 188 12.53 -15.14 -8.83
N PRO A 189 12.37 -14.26 -9.84
CA PRO A 189 12.78 -12.87 -9.70
C PRO A 189 12.03 -12.29 -8.50
N THR A 190 12.76 -12.07 -7.42
CA THR A 190 12.17 -11.46 -6.24
C THR A 190 11.90 -10.01 -6.58
N THR A 191 10.61 -9.68 -6.69
CA THR A 191 10.10 -8.31 -6.94
C THR A 191 10.60 -7.29 -5.92
N THR A 192 11.23 -7.76 -4.84
CA THR A 192 11.86 -6.98 -3.78
C THR A 192 13.17 -6.30 -4.21
N GLU A 193 13.94 -6.86 -5.15
CA GLU A 193 15.23 -6.26 -5.57
C GLU A 193 15.05 -4.91 -6.29
N ASP A 194 13.90 -4.70 -6.93
CA ASP A 194 13.55 -3.45 -7.61
C ASP A 194 13.06 -2.33 -6.66
N TYR A 195 12.83 -2.62 -5.39
CA TYR A 195 12.48 -1.57 -4.43
C TYR A 195 13.66 -0.64 -4.12
N THR A 196 14.88 -1.16 -4.28
CA THR A 196 16.14 -0.49 -3.99
C THR A 196 16.59 0.48 -5.09
N SER A 197 16.11 0.33 -6.32
CA SER A 197 16.63 1.02 -7.50
C SER A 197 16.01 2.40 -7.76
N GLN A 198 14.90 2.77 -7.09
CA GLN A 198 14.12 3.97 -7.47
C GLN A 198 13.87 4.99 -6.34
N VAL A 199 14.72 5.00 -5.31
CA VAL A 199 14.72 6.04 -4.24
C VAL A 199 15.84 7.07 -4.44
N ALA A 200 16.50 7.07 -5.61
CA ALA A 200 17.56 8.03 -5.94
C ALA A 200 17.19 8.83 -7.19
N ARG A 201 16.40 9.89 -7.00
CA ARG A 201 16.65 11.28 -7.41
C ARG A 201 15.39 12.11 -7.23
#